data_AF-A0A523W083-F1
#
_entry.id   AF-A0A523W083-F1
#
_cell.length_a   1.000
_cell.length_b   1.000
_cell.length_c   1.000
_cell.angle_alpha   90.00
_cell.angle_beta   90.00
_cell.angle_gamma   90.00
#
_symmetry.space_group_name_H-M   'P 1'
#
loop_
_entity.id
_entity.type
_entity.pdbx_description
1 polymer ?
#
loop_
_entity_poly.entity_id
_entity_poly.type
_entity_poly.pdbx_seq_one_letter_code
_entity_poly.pdbx_strand_id
1 'polypeptide(L)'
;MIITILVSVLIGYVYEDADSLIVIDDSLVICGTHQYNIKVHITNKGILKVRQWSGAADSTGWLLLNAPLILIQDSSSINGSKTGYRGGNNTHPDGYGPGYGEAGSISGGGGGGAGYGGDGGNGGDYGGAGGSAYGDPSDTLIEMGSGGGAGCYLYVVDGFGGSGGAMTCLKAQQIIVDSSYIEANGEDGHVGTLVGFEAGGGGSGGGIMIWADSVIIHHSALNADGGNGANSEFGGGGGAGG
;
A
#
# COMPACT_ATOMS: atom_id res chain seq x y z
N MET A 1 37.98 36.42 -16.74
CA MET A 1 37.43 35.10 -17.16
C MET A 1 36.08 34.95 -16.48
N ILE A 2 34.99 35.21 -17.20
CA ILE A 2 33.63 35.08 -16.65
C ILE A 2 33.25 33.61 -16.81
N ILE A 3 33.11 32.90 -15.70
CA ILE A 3 32.59 31.53 -15.69
C ILE A 3 31.07 31.66 -15.76
N THR A 4 30.50 31.42 -16.93
CA THR A 4 29.05 31.28 -17.09
C THR A 4 28.67 29.90 -16.57
N ILE A 5 28.12 29.83 -15.36
CA ILE A 5 27.51 28.60 -14.83
C ILE A 5 26.18 28.43 -15.56
N LEU A 6 26.13 27.47 -16.48
CA LEU A 6 24.89 27.03 -17.10
C LEU A 6 24.14 26.22 -16.05
N VAL A 7 23.19 26.85 -15.35
CA VAL A 7 22.25 26.13 -14.48
C VAL A 7 21.22 25.50 -15.40
N SER A 8 21.41 24.22 -15.74
CA SER A 8 20.34 23.43 -16.35
C SER A 8 19.29 23.16 -15.27
N VAL A 9 18.15 23.82 -15.37
CA VAL A 9 16.97 23.44 -14.60
C VAL A 9 16.50 22.10 -15.19
N LEU A 10 16.70 21.00 -14.46
CA LEU A 10 15.97 19.76 -14.78
C LEU A 10 14.49 20.08 -14.54
N ILE A 11 13.70 19.98 -15.60
CA ILE A 11 12.25 20.08 -15.52
C ILE A 11 11.75 18.64 -15.47
N GLY A 12 11.14 18.25 -14.36
CA GLY A 12 10.42 16.98 -14.28
C GLY A 12 9.28 16.94 -15.31
N TYR A 13 9.01 15.76 -15.87
CA TYR A 13 7.89 15.60 -16.79
C TYR A 13 7.29 14.20 -16.74
N VAL A 14 6.00 14.15 -17.07
CA VAL A 14 5.24 12.91 -17.33
C VAL A 14 4.82 12.91 -18.80
N TYR A 15 5.14 11.82 -19.49
CA TYR A 15 4.67 11.54 -20.84
C TYR A 15 3.92 10.23 -20.85
N GLU A 16 2.75 10.23 -21.48
CA GLU A 16 1.93 9.04 -21.63
C GLU A 16 1.25 9.05 -23.00
N ASP A 17 1.40 7.95 -23.73
CA ASP A 17 0.62 7.62 -24.93
C ASP A 17 0.34 6.11 -24.99
N ALA A 18 -0.15 5.61 -26.13
CA ALA A 18 -0.42 4.18 -26.31
C ALA A 18 0.84 3.30 -26.32
N ASP A 19 2.02 3.87 -26.53
CA ASP A 19 3.27 3.15 -26.71
C ASP A 19 4.12 3.18 -25.46
N SER A 20 4.11 4.27 -24.70
CA SER A 20 5.01 4.48 -23.57
C SER A 20 4.40 5.31 -22.44
N LEU A 21 4.74 4.91 -21.22
CA LEU A 21 4.68 5.74 -20.02
C LEU A 21 6.10 6.11 -19.59
N ILE A 22 6.38 7.40 -19.46
CA ILE A 22 7.67 7.92 -19.01
C ILE A 22 7.44 8.92 -17.89
N VAL A 23 8.09 8.70 -16.75
CA VAL A 23 8.04 9.59 -15.58
C VAL A 23 9.46 9.94 -15.16
N ILE A 24 9.81 11.21 -15.26
CA ILE A 24 11.16 11.73 -14.97
C ILE A 24 11.07 12.85 -13.95
N ASP A 25 11.69 12.68 -12.76
CA ASP A 25 11.77 13.70 -11.69
C ASP A 25 10.42 14.35 -11.37
N ASP A 26 9.34 13.57 -11.49
CA ASP A 26 7.97 13.98 -11.26
C ASP A 26 7.14 12.79 -10.74
N SER A 27 5.87 13.00 -10.43
CA SER A 27 4.97 11.96 -9.95
C SER A 27 3.66 11.89 -10.73
N LEU A 28 3.18 10.67 -10.97
CA LEU A 28 1.89 10.39 -11.59
C LEU A 28 1.01 9.56 -10.66
N VAL A 29 -0.22 10.01 -10.41
CA VAL A 29 -1.23 9.24 -9.67
C VAL A 29 -2.04 8.39 -10.65
N ILE A 30 -1.92 7.06 -10.55
CA ILE A 30 -2.43 6.11 -11.53
C ILE A 30 -3.08 4.90 -10.84
N CYS A 31 -4.01 4.23 -11.50
CA CYS A 31 -4.61 2.98 -11.06
C CYS A 31 -5.25 2.25 -12.24
N GLY A 32 -5.62 1.00 -12.04
CA GLY A 32 -6.26 0.18 -13.06
C GLY A 32 -5.26 -0.49 -14.00
N THR A 33 -5.76 -0.98 -15.14
CA THR A 33 -4.95 -1.65 -16.17
C THR A 33 -4.43 -0.65 -17.18
N HIS A 34 -3.12 -0.66 -17.40
CA HIS A 34 -2.43 0.15 -18.41
C HIS A 34 -1.63 -0.73 -19.34
N GLN A 35 -1.90 -0.59 -20.64
CA GLN A 35 -1.23 -1.33 -21.71
C GLN A 35 -0.40 -0.36 -22.54
N TYR A 36 0.88 -0.67 -22.70
CA TYR A 36 1.79 0.08 -23.56
C TYR A 36 2.43 -0.86 -24.59
N ASN A 37 2.62 -0.38 -25.82
CA ASN A 37 3.20 -1.19 -26.89
C ASN A 37 4.72 -1.29 -26.83
N ILE A 38 5.40 -0.40 -26.10
CA ILE A 38 6.86 -0.32 -26.05
C ILE A 38 7.37 -0.45 -24.61
N LYS A 39 7.07 0.50 -23.73
CA LYS A 39 7.69 0.50 -22.39
C LYS A 39 6.97 1.30 -21.31
N VAL A 40 7.29 0.98 -20.06
CA VAL A 40 7.18 1.88 -18.91
C VAL A 40 8.59 2.25 -18.45
N HIS A 41 8.88 3.54 -18.27
CA HIS A 41 10.19 4.01 -17.83
C HIS A 41 10.05 5.07 -16.74
N ILE A 42 10.41 4.71 -15.52
CA ILE A 42 10.45 5.58 -14.35
C ILE A 42 11.92 5.83 -14.01
N THR A 43 12.37 7.09 -14.03
CA THR A 43 13.79 7.46 -13.87
C THR A 43 13.94 8.82 -13.19
N ASN A 44 15.16 9.12 -12.74
CA ASN A 44 15.54 10.34 -12.02
C ASN A 44 14.54 10.69 -10.90
N LYS A 45 14.33 9.77 -9.95
CA LYS A 45 13.37 9.95 -8.84
C LYS A 45 11.91 10.09 -9.28
N GLY A 46 11.55 9.56 -10.44
CA GLY A 46 10.15 9.48 -10.88
C GLY A 46 9.34 8.59 -9.93
N ILE A 47 8.06 8.93 -9.72
CA ILE A 47 7.18 8.19 -8.81
C ILE A 47 5.85 7.88 -9.47
N LEU A 48 5.49 6.59 -9.57
CA LEU A 48 4.09 6.20 -9.77
C LEU A 48 3.42 6.03 -8.41
N LYS A 49 2.37 6.79 -8.15
CA LYS A 49 1.56 6.68 -6.92
C LYS A 49 0.28 5.93 -7.26
N VAL A 50 0.06 4.77 -6.65
CA VAL A 50 -1.20 4.05 -6.83
C VAL A 50 -2.32 4.86 -6.19
N ARG A 51 -3.45 5.03 -6.90
CA ARG A 51 -4.59 5.76 -6.36
C ARG A 51 -5.24 4.96 -5.24
N GLN A 52 -5.45 5.58 -4.07
CA GLN A 52 -6.13 4.96 -2.92
C GLN A 52 -7.53 4.43 -3.26
N TRP A 53 -7.89 3.29 -2.67
CA TRP A 53 -9.21 2.68 -2.75
C TRP A 53 -10.33 3.68 -2.40
N SER A 54 -11.33 3.75 -3.28
CA SER A 54 -12.39 4.75 -3.22
C SER A 54 -13.61 4.32 -2.39
N GLY A 55 -13.63 3.12 -1.83
CA GLY A 55 -14.79 2.58 -1.12
C GLY A 55 -15.74 1.71 -1.96
N ALA A 56 -15.45 1.51 -3.25
CA ALA A 56 -16.27 0.70 -4.15
C ALA A 56 -15.49 -0.53 -4.63
N ALA A 57 -16.18 -1.64 -4.90
CA ALA A 57 -15.55 -2.81 -5.52
C ALA A 57 -14.91 -2.42 -6.86
N ASP A 58 -13.73 -2.98 -7.14
CA ASP A 58 -12.98 -2.87 -8.39
C ASP A 58 -12.65 -1.45 -8.88
N SER A 59 -12.68 -0.43 -8.02
CA SER A 59 -12.49 0.96 -8.44
C SER A 59 -11.03 1.39 -8.51
N THR A 60 -10.33 1.38 -7.38
CA THR A 60 -8.97 1.92 -7.17
C THR A 60 -8.26 1.12 -6.09
N GLY A 61 -7.01 1.45 -5.75
CA GLY A 61 -6.16 0.70 -4.82
C GLY A 61 -5.34 -0.41 -5.49
N TRP A 62 -5.36 -0.46 -6.81
CA TRP A 62 -4.60 -1.43 -7.59
C TRP A 62 -4.04 -0.82 -8.88
N LEU A 63 -2.94 -1.39 -9.35
CA LEU A 63 -2.26 -1.00 -10.58
C LEU A 63 -1.75 -2.24 -11.31
N LEU A 64 -2.09 -2.37 -12.60
CA LEU A 64 -1.53 -3.36 -13.50
C LEU A 64 -0.86 -2.65 -14.68
N LEU A 65 0.45 -2.81 -14.81
CA LEU A 65 1.22 -2.31 -15.94
C LEU A 65 1.57 -3.47 -16.86
N ASN A 66 1.21 -3.37 -18.14
CA ASN A 66 1.57 -4.34 -19.17
C ASN A 66 2.33 -3.65 -20.32
N ALA A 67 3.60 -3.99 -20.50
CA ALA A 67 4.43 -3.46 -21.58
C ALA A 67 5.57 -4.42 -21.91
N PRO A 68 6.15 -4.44 -23.13
CA PRO A 68 7.31 -5.27 -23.41
C PRO A 68 8.50 -5.04 -22.47
N LEU A 69 8.75 -3.78 -22.08
CA LEU A 69 9.82 -3.41 -21.15
C LEU A 69 9.26 -2.56 -19.99
N ILE A 70 9.56 -2.92 -18.75
CA ILE A 70 9.35 -2.06 -17.58
C ILE A 70 10.71 -1.77 -16.94
N LEU A 71 11.05 -0.48 -16.82
CA LEU A 71 12.33 -0.01 -16.33
C LEU A 71 12.13 1.02 -15.22
N ILE A 72 12.57 0.67 -14.01
CA ILE A 72 12.52 1.52 -12.82
C ILE A 72 13.95 1.72 -12.34
N GLN A 73 14.46 2.95 -12.44
CA GLN A 73 15.87 3.23 -12.15
C GLN A 73 16.09 4.60 -11.50
N ASP A 74 17.31 4.86 -11.05
CA ASP A 74 17.75 6.17 -10.56
C ASP A 74 16.93 6.69 -9.36
N SER A 75 16.79 5.87 -8.32
CA SER A 75 16.02 6.20 -7.10
C SER A 75 14.55 6.48 -7.36
N SER A 76 13.98 5.86 -8.39
CA SER A 76 12.56 5.94 -8.71
C SER A 76 11.73 4.94 -7.92
N SER A 77 10.41 5.11 -7.92
CA SER A 77 9.53 4.16 -7.23
C SER A 77 8.14 3.98 -7.81
N ILE A 78 7.55 2.84 -7.50
CA ILE A 78 6.10 2.62 -7.52
C ILE A 78 5.65 2.57 -6.06
N ASN A 79 4.84 3.53 -5.64
CA ASN A 79 4.36 3.66 -4.27
C ASN A 79 2.85 3.41 -4.22
N GLY A 80 2.50 2.24 -3.71
CA GLY A 80 1.15 1.81 -3.35
C GLY A 80 0.93 1.63 -1.85
N SER A 81 1.82 2.15 -1.01
CA SER A 81 1.66 2.05 0.44
C SER A 81 0.41 2.78 0.92
N LYS A 82 -0.39 2.13 1.78
CA LYS A 82 -1.60 2.69 2.40
C LYS A 82 -2.74 3.00 1.42
N THR A 83 -2.71 2.40 0.23
CA THR A 83 -3.66 2.70 -0.86
C THR A 83 -4.67 1.59 -1.16
N GLY A 84 -4.59 0.46 -0.46
CA GLY A 84 -5.57 -0.63 -0.50
C GLY A 84 -6.85 -0.33 0.29
N TYR A 85 -7.51 -1.37 0.81
CA TYR A 85 -8.75 -1.20 1.55
C TYR A 85 -8.56 -0.31 2.79
N ARG A 86 -9.55 0.52 3.10
CA ARG A 86 -9.47 1.48 4.20
C ARG A 86 -9.57 0.79 5.56
N GLY A 87 -8.88 1.33 6.56
CA GLY A 87 -9.08 0.95 7.95
C GLY A 87 -10.39 1.47 8.54
N GLY A 88 -10.71 0.95 9.72
CA GLY A 88 -11.89 1.31 10.50
C GLY A 88 -11.90 2.77 10.94
N ASN A 89 -13.09 3.36 10.97
CA ASN A 89 -13.35 4.76 11.31
C ASN A 89 -14.70 4.92 12.06
N ASN A 90 -15.07 6.16 12.35
CA ASN A 90 -16.29 6.49 13.10
C ASN A 90 -17.63 6.02 12.48
N THR A 91 -17.70 5.83 11.16
CA THR A 91 -18.91 5.37 10.47
C THR A 91 -18.87 3.89 10.12
N HIS A 92 -17.69 3.29 10.15
CA HIS A 92 -17.45 1.88 9.87
C HIS A 92 -16.28 1.42 10.74
N PRO A 93 -16.53 0.99 12.00
CA PRO A 93 -15.47 0.73 12.97
C PRO A 93 -14.57 -0.45 12.61
N ASP A 94 -15.10 -1.44 11.91
CA ASP A 94 -14.31 -2.54 11.36
C ASP A 94 -13.48 -2.07 10.15
N GLY A 95 -12.39 -2.75 9.84
CA GLY A 95 -11.67 -2.52 8.60
C GLY A 95 -12.48 -2.94 7.37
N TYR A 96 -12.02 -2.53 6.18
CA TYR A 96 -12.53 -3.04 4.92
C TYR A 96 -11.61 -4.11 4.33
N GLY A 97 -12.16 -4.96 3.47
CA GLY A 97 -11.43 -6.00 2.73
C GLY A 97 -11.70 -7.42 3.25
N PRO A 98 -11.21 -8.48 2.58
CA PRO A 98 -11.52 -9.86 2.95
C PRO A 98 -10.91 -10.30 4.29
N GLY A 99 -9.76 -9.74 4.67
CA GLY A 99 -9.06 -10.00 5.92
C GLY A 99 -9.08 -8.79 6.84
N TYR A 100 -10.22 -8.09 6.92
CA TYR A 100 -10.34 -6.91 7.76
C TYR A 100 -10.10 -7.22 9.25
N GLY A 101 -9.51 -6.28 9.97
CA GLY A 101 -9.47 -6.32 11.43
C GLY A 101 -10.78 -5.84 12.05
N GLU A 102 -11.26 -6.51 13.09
CA GLU A 102 -12.47 -6.09 13.82
C GLU A 102 -12.17 -4.91 14.75
N ALA A 103 -13.20 -4.10 15.00
CA ALA A 103 -13.13 -3.02 15.97
C ALA A 103 -13.00 -3.54 17.41
N GLY A 104 -12.37 -2.74 18.26
CA GLY A 104 -12.37 -2.97 19.71
C GLY A 104 -13.77 -2.95 20.32
N SER A 105 -13.94 -3.61 21.47
CA SER A 105 -15.20 -3.58 22.20
C SER A 105 -15.52 -2.19 22.75
N ILE A 106 -16.81 -1.90 22.93
CA ILE A 106 -17.33 -0.66 23.53
C ILE A 106 -16.82 -0.38 24.95
N SER A 107 -16.26 -1.38 25.63
CA SER A 107 -15.66 -1.25 26.96
C SER A 107 -14.24 -0.68 26.96
N GLY A 108 -13.66 -0.36 25.79
CA GLY A 108 -12.30 0.18 25.67
C GLY A 108 -11.32 -0.81 25.05
N GLY A 109 -11.60 -1.31 23.85
CA GLY A 109 -10.70 -2.27 23.19
C GLY A 109 -9.82 -1.63 22.12
N GLY A 110 -8.63 -2.21 21.90
CA GLY A 110 -7.83 -1.96 20.70
C GLY A 110 -8.45 -2.59 19.46
N GLY A 111 -8.24 -1.98 18.30
CA GLY A 111 -8.63 -2.58 17.02
C GLY A 111 -7.71 -3.75 16.63
N GLY A 112 -8.28 -4.77 15.99
CA GLY A 112 -7.52 -5.86 15.40
C GLY A 112 -6.76 -5.41 14.16
N GLY A 113 -5.58 -5.98 13.93
CA GLY A 113 -4.81 -5.78 12.70
C GLY A 113 -5.40 -6.59 11.54
N ALA A 114 -5.18 -6.15 10.30
CA ALA A 114 -5.69 -6.83 9.12
C ALA A 114 -4.80 -8.00 8.68
N GLY A 115 -5.40 -9.03 8.08
CA GLY A 115 -4.71 -10.14 7.44
C GLY A 115 -4.56 -9.96 5.93
N TYR A 116 -3.53 -10.57 5.35
CA TYR A 116 -3.30 -10.90 3.93
C TYR A 116 -2.00 -11.71 3.90
N GLY A 117 -1.92 -12.86 3.21
CA GLY A 117 -0.76 -13.77 3.28
C GLY A 117 -0.54 -14.47 4.64
N GLY A 118 -1.00 -13.86 5.74
CA GLY A 118 -1.09 -14.39 7.09
C GLY A 118 -2.17 -13.68 7.90
N ASP A 119 -2.40 -14.14 9.12
CA ASP A 119 -3.38 -13.55 10.04
C ASP A 119 -2.86 -12.23 10.65
N GLY A 120 -3.76 -11.27 10.81
CA GLY A 120 -3.50 -10.06 11.59
C GLY A 120 -3.49 -10.34 13.11
N GLY A 121 -2.83 -9.47 13.87
CA GLY A 121 -2.82 -9.56 15.33
C GLY A 121 -4.14 -9.10 15.95
N ASN A 122 -4.51 -9.66 17.10
CA ASN A 122 -5.63 -9.15 17.89
C ASN A 122 -5.27 -7.83 18.58
N GLY A 123 -6.26 -6.97 18.81
CA GLY A 123 -6.12 -5.84 19.71
C GLY A 123 -5.96 -6.29 21.18
N GLY A 124 -5.33 -5.46 22.00
CA GLY A 124 -5.22 -5.65 23.44
C GLY A 124 -6.57 -5.54 24.15
N ASP A 125 -6.68 -6.18 25.33
CA ASP A 125 -7.82 -6.24 26.27
C ASP A 125 -9.19 -5.78 25.74
N TYR A 126 -10.14 -6.71 25.65
CA TYR A 126 -11.44 -6.45 25.00
C TYR A 126 -11.31 -5.97 23.54
N GLY A 127 -10.16 -6.23 22.92
CA GLY A 127 -9.83 -5.81 21.57
C GLY A 127 -10.57 -6.59 20.50
N GLY A 128 -10.58 -6.00 19.30
CA GLY A 128 -11.11 -6.63 18.10
C GLY A 128 -10.23 -7.79 17.66
N ALA A 129 -10.86 -8.80 17.07
CA ALA A 129 -10.14 -9.90 16.45
C ALA A 129 -9.30 -9.40 15.27
N GLY A 130 -8.11 -9.98 15.12
CA GLY A 130 -7.30 -9.80 13.92
C GLY A 130 -7.98 -10.42 12.70
N GLY A 131 -7.73 -9.84 11.53
CA GLY A 131 -8.26 -10.33 10.27
C GLY A 131 -7.65 -11.66 9.88
N SER A 132 -8.47 -12.56 9.32
CA SER A 132 -7.99 -13.84 8.80
C SER A 132 -7.15 -13.66 7.54
N ALA A 133 -6.18 -14.56 7.35
CA ALA A 133 -5.44 -14.67 6.11
C ALA A 133 -6.37 -14.91 4.90
N TYR A 134 -6.03 -14.29 3.78
CA TYR A 134 -6.59 -14.57 2.46
C TYR A 134 -5.50 -14.43 1.40
N GLY A 135 -5.85 -14.74 0.15
CA GLY A 135 -4.90 -14.98 -0.93
C GLY A 135 -4.42 -16.43 -0.90
N ASP A 136 -3.89 -16.90 -2.03
CA ASP A 136 -3.32 -18.23 -2.16
C ASP A 136 -1.90 -18.12 -2.74
N PRO A 137 -0.85 -18.58 -2.02
CA PRO A 137 0.52 -18.51 -2.51
C PRO A 137 0.77 -19.39 -3.75
N SER A 138 -0.17 -20.27 -4.09
CA SER A 138 -0.13 -21.09 -5.30
C SER A 138 -0.92 -20.51 -6.48
N ASP A 139 -1.67 -19.42 -6.27
CA ASP A 139 -2.39 -18.71 -7.32
C ASP A 139 -1.54 -17.54 -7.87
N THR A 140 -1.86 -17.14 -9.10
CA THR A 140 -1.34 -15.96 -9.78
C THR A 140 -2.22 -14.72 -9.56
N LEU A 141 -3.39 -14.90 -8.95
CA LEU A 141 -4.23 -13.80 -8.50
C LEU A 141 -3.64 -13.24 -7.20
N ILE A 142 -3.43 -11.92 -7.17
CA ILE A 142 -3.02 -11.18 -5.97
C ILE A 142 -4.03 -10.10 -5.68
N GLU A 143 -4.14 -9.73 -4.41
CA GLU A 143 -5.14 -8.79 -3.94
C GLU A 143 -4.54 -7.55 -3.26
N MET A 144 -5.41 -6.55 -3.06
CA MET A 144 -5.09 -5.40 -2.21
C MET A 144 -5.05 -5.85 -0.76
N GLY A 145 -4.26 -5.16 0.06
CA GLY A 145 -4.27 -5.34 1.51
C GLY A 145 -5.57 -4.84 2.16
N SER A 146 -5.97 -5.51 3.22
CA SER A 146 -7.14 -5.17 4.04
C SER A 146 -6.81 -4.10 5.09
N GLY A 147 -7.84 -3.39 5.53
CA GLY A 147 -7.72 -2.37 6.58
C GLY A 147 -7.83 -2.96 7.99
N GLY A 148 -7.12 -2.38 8.95
CA GLY A 148 -7.22 -2.73 10.36
C GLY A 148 -8.51 -2.17 10.99
N GLY A 149 -8.93 -2.75 12.11
CA GLY A 149 -10.08 -2.29 12.88
C GLY A 149 -9.76 -1.06 13.73
N ALA A 150 -10.79 -0.32 14.12
CA ALA A 150 -10.64 0.85 14.97
C ALA A 150 -10.68 0.49 16.48
N GLY A 151 -9.94 1.23 17.29
CA GLY A 151 -10.09 1.23 18.74
C GLY A 151 -11.38 1.94 19.14
N CYS A 152 -12.11 1.38 20.11
CA CYS A 152 -13.41 1.90 20.55
C CYS A 152 -13.51 2.01 22.07
N TYR A 153 -14.13 3.08 22.56
CA TYR A 153 -14.47 3.26 23.98
C TYR A 153 -15.78 4.01 24.14
N LEU A 154 -16.70 3.50 24.96
CA LEU A 154 -18.00 4.12 25.26
C LEU A 154 -18.77 4.59 24.01
N TYR A 155 -18.77 3.77 22.96
CA TYR A 155 -19.40 4.06 21.66
C TYR A 155 -18.74 5.18 20.83
N VAL A 156 -17.56 5.64 21.24
CA VAL A 156 -16.73 6.57 20.48
C VAL A 156 -15.60 5.79 19.82
N VAL A 157 -15.39 6.09 18.53
CA VAL A 157 -14.26 5.59 17.75
C VAL A 157 -13.28 6.74 17.58
N ASP A 158 -12.09 6.63 18.17
CA ASP A 158 -11.05 7.64 18.08
C ASP A 158 -9.71 7.05 17.59
N GLY A 159 -9.46 5.76 17.84
CA GLY A 159 -8.28 5.06 17.31
C GLY A 159 -8.53 4.48 15.93
N PHE A 160 -8.32 5.25 14.85
CA PHE A 160 -8.57 4.74 13.49
C PHE A 160 -7.64 3.60 13.07
N GLY A 161 -8.20 2.60 12.41
CA GLY A 161 -7.42 1.51 11.83
C GLY A 161 -6.61 1.97 10.63
N GLY A 162 -5.47 1.31 10.38
CA GLY A 162 -4.63 1.58 9.22
C GLY A 162 -5.24 1.02 7.93
N SER A 163 -5.05 1.75 6.82
CA SER A 163 -5.38 1.25 5.47
C SER A 163 -4.40 0.17 5.00
N GLY A 164 -4.85 -0.78 4.20
CA GLY A 164 -3.99 -1.78 3.58
C GLY A 164 -3.13 -1.22 2.43
N GLY A 165 -2.17 -2.01 1.96
CA GLY A 165 -1.36 -1.73 0.78
C GLY A 165 -2.07 -2.00 -0.55
N ALA A 166 -1.62 -1.39 -1.65
CA ALA A 166 -2.19 -1.65 -2.97
C ALA A 166 -1.78 -3.01 -3.54
N MET A 167 -2.58 -3.48 -4.51
CA MET A 167 -2.15 -4.51 -5.44
C MET A 167 -1.34 -3.88 -6.58
N THR A 168 -0.12 -4.35 -6.82
CA THR A 168 0.72 -3.91 -7.93
C THR A 168 1.17 -5.10 -8.77
N CYS A 169 0.77 -5.13 -10.04
CA CYS A 169 1.17 -6.18 -10.99
C CYS A 169 1.97 -5.58 -12.16
N LEU A 170 3.20 -6.06 -12.32
CA LEU A 170 4.08 -5.71 -13.44
C LEU A 170 4.16 -6.89 -14.39
N LYS A 171 3.63 -6.71 -15.60
CA LYS A 171 3.66 -7.71 -16.66
C LYS A 171 4.51 -7.22 -17.83
N ALA A 172 5.56 -7.94 -18.17
CA ALA A 172 6.43 -7.57 -19.28
C ALA A 172 7.19 -8.74 -19.88
N GLN A 173 7.88 -8.52 -21.00
CA GLN A 173 8.91 -9.47 -21.43
C GLN A 173 10.17 -9.29 -20.58
N GLN A 174 10.52 -8.03 -20.28
CA GLN A 174 11.66 -7.69 -19.43
C GLN A 174 11.28 -6.66 -18.36
N ILE A 175 11.65 -6.95 -17.10
CA ILE A 175 11.52 -6.03 -15.97
C ILE A 175 12.91 -5.76 -15.39
N ILE A 176 13.26 -4.48 -15.25
CA ILE A 176 14.51 -4.02 -14.65
C ILE A 176 14.19 -3.05 -13.53
N VAL A 177 14.63 -3.38 -12.31
CA VAL A 177 14.54 -2.53 -11.13
C VAL A 177 15.97 -2.31 -10.62
N ASP A 178 16.51 -1.11 -10.79
CA ASP A 178 17.86 -0.75 -10.38
C ASP A 178 17.84 0.43 -9.43
N SER A 179 18.39 0.26 -8.23
CA SER A 179 18.49 1.30 -7.21
C SER A 179 17.16 2.01 -6.97
N SER A 180 16.06 1.24 -6.92
CA SER A 180 14.67 1.72 -6.96
C SER A 180 13.74 0.85 -6.09
N TYR A 181 12.50 1.30 -5.86
CA TYR A 181 11.61 0.69 -4.88
C TYR A 181 10.21 0.42 -5.42
N ILE A 182 9.61 -0.70 -5.03
CA ILE A 182 8.18 -0.98 -5.22
C ILE A 182 7.60 -1.22 -3.82
N GLU A 183 6.61 -0.43 -3.43
CA GLU A 183 6.06 -0.44 -2.08
C GLU A 183 4.55 -0.66 -2.11
N ALA A 184 4.08 -1.63 -1.33
CA ALA A 184 2.68 -1.96 -1.10
C ALA A 184 2.44 -2.17 0.40
N ASN A 185 3.07 -1.35 1.25
CA ASN A 185 2.99 -1.51 2.70
C ASN A 185 1.60 -1.08 3.24
N GLY A 186 1.15 -1.76 4.28
CA GLY A 186 0.03 -1.34 5.11
C GLY A 186 0.36 -0.09 5.93
N GLU A 187 -0.68 0.57 6.41
CA GLU A 187 -0.60 1.72 7.30
C GLU A 187 -0.64 1.29 8.76
N ASP A 188 0.14 1.97 9.61
CA ASP A 188 0.04 1.81 11.06
C ASP A 188 -1.34 2.26 11.57
N GLY A 189 -1.85 1.61 12.60
CA GLY A 189 -3.02 2.07 13.34
C GLY A 189 -2.76 3.38 14.08
N HIS A 190 -3.83 4.12 14.37
CA HIS A 190 -3.76 5.44 15.02
C HIS A 190 -4.23 5.38 16.47
N VAL A 191 -3.61 6.20 17.34
CA VAL A 191 -4.03 6.37 18.74
C VAL A 191 -5.13 7.42 18.81
N GLY A 192 -6.19 7.12 19.56
CA GLY A 192 -7.29 8.06 19.83
C GLY A 192 -6.87 9.25 20.69
N THR A 193 -7.45 10.41 20.40
CA THR A 193 -7.08 11.72 20.98
C THR A 193 -7.75 12.07 22.31
N LEU A 194 -8.93 11.52 22.61
CA LEU A 194 -9.81 11.95 23.70
C LEU A 194 -9.45 11.30 25.03
N VAL A 195 -8.94 10.08 25.02
CA VAL A 195 -8.67 9.32 26.26
C VAL A 195 -7.40 8.48 26.23
N GLY A 196 -6.68 8.38 25.11
CA GLY A 196 -5.41 7.64 25.02
C GLY A 196 -5.51 6.14 25.32
N PHE A 197 -6.73 5.61 25.46
CA PHE A 197 -7.01 4.19 25.70
C PHE A 197 -7.12 3.42 24.37
N GLU A 198 -7.65 4.07 23.33
CA GLU A 198 -8.01 3.43 22.07
C GLU A 198 -6.85 3.46 21.06
N ALA A 199 -6.45 2.28 20.58
CA ALA A 199 -5.50 2.14 19.49
C ALA A 199 -6.16 1.41 18.32
N GLY A 200 -6.04 1.95 17.12
CA GLY A 200 -6.40 1.23 15.90
C GLY A 200 -5.40 0.11 15.59
N GLY A 201 -5.88 -0.92 14.90
CA GLY A 201 -5.04 -1.97 14.34
C GLY A 201 -4.36 -1.53 13.03
N GLY A 202 -3.22 -2.14 12.71
CA GLY A 202 -2.51 -1.89 11.45
C GLY A 202 -3.20 -2.52 10.24
N GLY A 203 -3.11 -1.86 9.09
CA GLY A 203 -3.54 -2.42 7.80
C GLY A 203 -2.53 -3.45 7.28
N SER A 204 -2.96 -4.39 6.45
CA SER A 204 -2.06 -5.40 5.89
C SER A 204 -1.26 -4.84 4.71
N GLY A 205 -0.14 -5.46 4.37
CA GLY A 205 0.49 -5.27 3.06
C GLY A 205 -0.47 -5.65 1.92
N GLY A 206 -0.17 -5.19 0.71
CA GLY A 206 -0.85 -5.61 -0.52
C GLY A 206 0.08 -6.39 -1.44
N GLY A 207 -0.47 -7.09 -2.44
CA GLY A 207 0.32 -7.97 -3.30
C GLY A 207 1.22 -7.22 -4.29
N ILE A 208 2.44 -7.71 -4.49
CA ILE A 208 3.34 -7.30 -5.57
C ILE A 208 3.62 -8.50 -6.48
N MET A 209 3.13 -8.47 -7.72
CA MET A 209 3.35 -9.53 -8.72
C MET A 209 4.31 -9.06 -9.80
N ILE A 210 5.35 -9.85 -10.04
CA ILE A 210 6.33 -9.66 -11.12
C ILE A 210 6.17 -10.81 -12.12
N TRP A 211 5.58 -10.52 -13.28
CA TRP A 211 5.35 -11.49 -14.34
C TRP A 211 6.17 -11.12 -15.58
N ALA A 212 7.34 -11.73 -15.76
CA ALA A 212 8.15 -11.53 -16.94
C ALA A 212 9.00 -12.72 -17.36
N ASP A 213 9.46 -12.70 -18.62
CA ASP A 213 10.41 -13.68 -19.15
C ASP A 213 11.82 -13.44 -18.59
N SER A 214 12.16 -12.18 -18.27
CA SER A 214 13.43 -11.78 -17.67
C SER A 214 13.23 -10.70 -16.59
N VAL A 215 13.86 -10.91 -15.43
CA VAL A 215 13.80 -10.00 -14.28
C VAL A 215 15.22 -9.70 -13.81
N ILE A 216 15.56 -8.41 -13.72
CA ILE A 216 16.84 -7.92 -13.18
C ILE A 216 16.53 -6.98 -12.02
N ILE A 217 16.98 -7.35 -10.81
CA ILE A 217 16.81 -6.54 -9.60
C ILE A 217 18.20 -6.27 -9.01
N HIS A 218 18.62 -5.01 -9.01
CA HIS A 218 19.90 -4.56 -8.45
C HIS A 218 19.66 -3.45 -7.42
N HIS A 219 20.26 -3.56 -6.23
CA HIS A 219 20.19 -2.55 -5.15
C HIS A 219 18.77 -1.99 -4.89
N SER A 220 17.76 -2.85 -4.96
CA SER A 220 16.35 -2.47 -4.93
C SER A 220 15.58 -3.27 -3.88
N ALA A 221 14.42 -2.78 -3.47
CA ALA A 221 13.53 -3.50 -2.55
C ALA A 221 12.08 -3.50 -3.05
N LEU A 222 11.41 -4.63 -2.81
CA LEU A 222 9.98 -4.83 -3.05
C LEU A 222 9.37 -5.13 -1.68
N ASN A 223 8.60 -4.17 -1.13
CA ASN A 223 8.10 -4.24 0.23
C ASN A 223 6.57 -4.30 0.25
N ALA A 224 6.03 -5.28 0.97
CA ALA A 224 4.60 -5.48 1.20
C ALA A 224 4.35 -5.71 2.69
N ASP A 225 4.99 -4.92 3.55
CA ASP A 225 4.92 -5.09 5.00
C ASP A 225 3.55 -4.68 5.55
N GLY A 226 3.09 -5.37 6.58
CA GLY A 226 1.94 -4.93 7.36
C GLY A 226 2.27 -3.70 8.20
N GLY A 227 1.26 -2.90 8.51
CA GLY A 227 1.36 -1.78 9.44
C GLY A 227 1.37 -2.25 10.90
N ASN A 228 2.00 -1.50 11.77
CA ASN A 228 1.98 -1.75 13.21
C ASN A 228 0.62 -1.37 13.81
N GLY A 229 0.21 -2.05 14.88
CA GLY A 229 -0.87 -1.55 15.72
C GLY A 229 -0.45 -0.28 16.47
N ALA A 230 -1.41 0.60 16.75
CA ALA A 230 -1.11 1.79 17.55
C ALA A 230 -0.76 1.42 19.00
N ASN A 231 0.07 2.23 19.65
CA ASN A 231 0.49 1.99 21.03
C ASN A 231 -0.31 2.86 22.00
N SER A 232 -1.29 2.24 22.68
CA SER A 232 -2.12 2.83 23.74
C SER A 232 -2.22 1.85 24.93
N GLU A 233 -3.03 2.16 25.95
CA GLU A 233 -3.29 1.23 27.06
C GLU A 233 -3.80 -0.14 26.57
N PHE A 234 -4.68 -0.14 25.58
CA PHE A 234 -5.25 -1.34 24.96
C PHE A 234 -4.73 -1.52 23.53
N GLY A 235 -3.40 -1.52 23.37
CA GLY A 235 -2.70 -1.44 22.08
C GLY A 235 -3.33 -2.21 20.90
N GLY A 236 -3.18 -1.67 19.69
CA GLY A 236 -3.75 -2.25 18.48
C GLY A 236 -3.00 -3.50 18.02
N GLY A 237 -3.70 -4.36 17.28
CA GLY A 237 -3.09 -5.49 16.60
C GLY A 237 -2.27 -5.05 15.37
N GLY A 238 -1.14 -5.70 15.12
CA GLY A 238 -0.34 -5.48 13.90
C GLY A 238 -0.99 -6.13 12.67
N GLY A 239 -0.86 -5.51 11.50
CA GLY A 239 -1.27 -6.08 10.23
C GLY A 239 -0.26 -7.11 9.70
N ALA A 240 -0.74 -8.07 8.92
CA ALA A 240 0.09 -9.04 8.21
C ALA A 240 0.77 -8.43 6.96
N GLY A 241 1.88 -9.01 6.52
CA GLY A 241 2.53 -8.68 5.24
C GLY A 241 1.94 -9.47 4.07
N GLY A 242 1.96 -8.89 2.87
CA GLY A 242 1.32 -9.41 1.65
C GLY A 242 2.19 -10.17 0.66
#